data_AF-A0A530YU21-F1
#
_entry.id   AF-A0A530YU21-F1
#
_cell.length_a   1.000
_cell.length_b   1.000
_cell.length_c   1.000
_cell.angle_alpha   90.00
_cell.angle_beta   90.00
_cell.angle_gamma   90.00
#
_symmetry.space_group_name_H-M   'P 1'
#
loop_
_entity.id
_entity.type
_entity.pdbx_description
1 polymer ?
#
loop_
_entity_poly.entity_id
_entity_poly.type
_entity_poly.pdbx_seq_one_letter_code
_entity_poly.pdbx_strand_id
1 'polypeptide(L)'
;MNALADYAARRDVSLSLIAEAAIASLLSPDADERKEAAIARRLDQIDRRVQRVERDVGIAIETLALFVRFWLTSTPALPESAQAEARAKGLQRYDGFVDALGRRLSKGPKLRQEIAEDVPAAPPADTDDLPVG
;
A
#
# COMPACT_ATOMS: atom_id res chain seq x y z
N MET A 1 -29.06 -16.99 29.84
CA MET A 1 -30.10 -16.61 28.85
C MET A 1 -30.85 -15.34 29.27
N ASN A 2 -30.18 -14.30 29.81
CA ASN A 2 -30.85 -13.07 30.31
C ASN A 2 -30.39 -11.76 29.64
N ALA A 3 -29.39 -11.80 28.75
CA ALA A 3 -28.79 -10.58 28.20
C ALA A 3 -29.79 -9.64 27.49
N LEU A 4 -30.79 -10.20 26.79
CA LEU A 4 -31.85 -9.41 26.14
C LEU A 4 -32.82 -8.80 27.15
N ALA A 5 -33.18 -9.55 28.20
CA ALA A 5 -34.06 -9.07 29.28
C ALA A 5 -33.39 -7.97 30.11
N ASP A 6 -32.09 -8.13 30.40
CA ASP A 6 -31.30 -7.12 31.10
C ASP A 6 -31.15 -5.84 30.27
N TYR A 7 -30.99 -5.98 28.95
CA TYR A 7 -30.91 -4.83 28.03
C TYR A 7 -32.26 -4.11 27.89
N ALA A 8 -33.37 -4.85 27.83
CA ALA A 8 -34.74 -4.33 27.83
C ALA A 8 -35.04 -3.54 29.11
N ALA A 9 -34.72 -4.11 30.28
CA ALA A 9 -34.90 -3.46 31.58
C ALA A 9 -34.06 -2.18 31.72
N ARG A 10 -32.80 -2.18 31.24
CA ARG A 10 -31.93 -0.99 31.27
C ARG A 10 -32.40 0.14 30.36
N ARG A 11 -33.20 -0.16 29.34
CA ARG A 11 -33.68 0.80 28.34
C ARG A 11 -35.16 1.14 28.48
N ASP A 12 -35.83 0.59 29.50
CA ASP A 12 -37.26 0.75 29.78
C ASP A 12 -38.16 0.47 28.56
N VAL A 13 -37.84 -0.60 27.83
CA VAL A 13 -38.58 -1.06 26.64
C VAL A 13 -38.96 -2.52 26.78
N SER A 14 -40.02 -2.94 26.10
CA SER A 14 -40.50 -4.33 26.19
C SER A 14 -39.53 -5.31 25.53
N LEU A 15 -39.41 -6.51 26.11
CA LEU A 15 -38.57 -7.58 25.55
C LEU A 15 -39.01 -7.98 24.14
N SER A 16 -40.33 -7.98 23.87
CA SER A 16 -40.89 -8.27 22.55
C SER A 16 -40.46 -7.25 21.50
N LEU A 17 -40.46 -5.96 21.86
CA LEU A 17 -40.05 -4.88 20.95
C LEU A 17 -38.55 -4.96 20.63
N ILE A 18 -37.71 -5.30 21.62
CA ILE A 18 -36.28 -5.54 21.36
C ILE A 18 -36.08 -6.77 20.47
N ALA A 19 -36.80 -7.87 20.73
CA ALA A 19 -36.69 -9.09 19.94
C ALA A 19 -37.11 -8.86 18.48
N GLU A 20 -38.22 -8.16 18.26
CA GLU A 20 -38.71 -7.80 16.92
C GLU A 20 -37.72 -6.90 16.19
N ALA A 21 -37.19 -5.86 16.85
CA ALA A 21 -36.17 -4.98 16.26
C ALA A 21 -34.87 -5.72 15.93
N ALA A 22 -34.44 -6.66 16.79
CA ALA A 22 -33.26 -7.47 16.54
C ALA A 22 -33.45 -8.42 15.34
N ILE A 23 -34.63 -9.04 15.20
CA ILE A 23 -34.97 -9.90 14.06
C ILE A 23 -35.09 -9.07 12.77
N ALA A 24 -35.76 -7.92 12.82
CA ALA A 24 -35.87 -7.02 11.67
C ALA A 24 -34.49 -6.51 11.23
N SER A 25 -33.61 -6.18 12.17
CA SER A 25 -32.23 -5.79 11.86
C SER A 25 -31.39 -6.95 11.33
N LEU A 26 -31.62 -8.18 11.78
CA LEU A 26 -30.91 -9.37 11.30
C LEU A 26 -31.32 -9.72 9.87
N LEU A 27 -32.61 -9.55 9.54
CA LEU A 27 -33.18 -9.81 8.22
C LEU A 27 -33.07 -8.61 7.27
N SER A 28 -32.49 -7.49 7.72
CA SER A 28 -32.35 -6.28 6.91
C SER A 28 -31.23 -6.45 5.86
N PRO A 29 -31.53 -6.24 4.57
CA PRO A 29 -30.54 -6.25 3.48
C PRO A 29 -29.39 -5.25 3.70
N ASP A 30 -29.69 -4.13 4.35
CA ASP A 30 -28.77 -3.00 4.55
C ASP A 30 -27.51 -3.37 5.32
N ALA A 31 -27.57 -4.37 6.21
CA ALA A 31 -26.40 -4.80 6.96
C ALA A 31 -25.39 -5.53 6.09
N ASP A 32 -25.85 -6.32 5.11
CA ASP A 32 -25.00 -7.05 4.20
C ASP A 32 -24.53 -6.16 3.05
N GLU A 33 -25.40 -5.31 2.50
CA GLU A 33 -25.02 -4.30 1.50
C GLU A 33 -23.92 -3.36 2.02
N ARG A 34 -23.98 -2.93 3.29
CA ARG A 34 -22.92 -2.11 3.90
C ARG A 34 -21.59 -2.85 4.01
N LYS A 35 -21.61 -4.14 4.34
CA LYS A 35 -20.39 -4.96 4.41
C LYS A 35 -19.80 -5.15 3.02
N GLU A 36 -20.64 -5.46 2.03
CA GLU A 36 -20.22 -5.62 0.63
C GLU A 36 -19.62 -4.33 0.09
N ALA A 37 -20.26 -3.18 0.33
CA ALA A 37 -19.72 -1.88 -0.05
C ALA A 37 -18.37 -1.58 0.63
N ALA A 38 -18.20 -1.93 1.91
CA ALA A 38 -16.93 -1.78 2.60
C ALA A 38 -15.82 -2.67 2.02
N ILE A 39 -16.15 -3.90 1.63
CA ILE A 39 -15.24 -4.84 0.97
C ILE A 39 -14.84 -4.30 -0.41
N ALA A 40 -15.81 -3.87 -1.22
CA ALA A 40 -15.57 -3.30 -2.54
C ALA A 40 -14.62 -2.10 -2.47
N ARG A 41 -14.88 -1.14 -1.57
CA ARG A 41 -13.99 0.01 -1.35
C ARG A 41 -12.57 -0.40 -0.97
N ARG A 42 -12.42 -1.45 -0.15
CA ARG A 42 -11.10 -1.95 0.25
C ARG A 42 -10.38 -2.61 -0.92
N LEU A 43 -11.09 -3.33 -1.79
CA LEU A 43 -10.54 -3.91 -3.01
C LEU A 43 -10.08 -2.81 -3.97
N ASP A 44 -10.89 -1.78 -4.20
CA ASP A 44 -10.51 -0.63 -5.04
C ASP A 44 -9.25 0.06 -4.51
N GLN A 45 -9.15 0.22 -3.19
CA GLN A 45 -7.96 0.79 -2.57
C GLN A 45 -6.72 -0.08 -2.79
N ILE A 46 -6.86 -1.41 -2.71
CA ILE A 46 -5.77 -2.35 -2.98
C ILE A 46 -5.35 -2.26 -4.45
N ASP A 47 -6.31 -2.26 -5.38
CA ASP A 47 -6.04 -2.18 -6.82
C ASP A 47 -5.22 -0.92 -7.17
N ARG A 48 -5.65 0.24 -6.66
CA ARG A 48 -4.89 1.50 -6.82
C ARG A 48 -3.48 1.44 -6.24
N ARG A 49 -3.27 0.71 -5.14
CA ARG A 49 -1.93 0.51 -4.56
C ARG A 49 -1.09 -0.43 -5.42
N VAL A 50 -1.67 -1.48 -5.98
CA VAL A 50 -1.00 -2.41 -6.90
C VAL A 50 -0.54 -1.67 -8.14
N GLN A 51 -1.41 -0.92 -8.80
CA GLN A 51 -1.07 -0.13 -9.99
C GLN A 51 0.08 0.85 -9.75
N ARG A 52 0.13 1.47 -8.56
CA ARG A 52 1.24 2.35 -8.17
C ARG A 52 2.55 1.57 -8.03
N VAL A 53 2.52 0.42 -7.36
CA VAL A 53 3.70 -0.44 -7.20
C VAL A 53 4.19 -0.95 -8.55
N GLU A 54 3.30 -1.35 -9.45
CA GLU A 54 3.66 -1.77 -10.81
C GLU A 54 4.38 -0.64 -11.57
N ARG A 55 3.87 0.59 -11.49
CA ARG A 55 4.55 1.76 -12.07
C ARG A 55 5.93 1.98 -11.48
N ASP A 56 6.04 1.98 -10.16
CA ASP A 56 7.31 2.20 -9.47
C ASP A 56 8.34 1.11 -9.82
N VAL A 57 7.90 -0.14 -9.97
CA VAL A 57 8.72 -1.27 -10.43
C VAL A 57 9.15 -1.08 -11.88
N GLY A 58 8.24 -0.64 -12.76
CA GLY A 58 8.58 -0.30 -14.15
C GLY A 58 9.69 0.75 -14.23
N ILE A 59 9.56 1.85 -13.49
CA ILE A 59 10.58 2.92 -13.42
C ILE A 59 11.92 2.37 -12.89
N ALA A 60 11.90 1.52 -11.88
CA ALA A 60 13.10 0.91 -11.33
C ALA A 60 13.80 0.00 -12.35
N ILE A 61 13.04 -0.78 -13.13
CA ILE A 61 13.56 -1.63 -14.20
C ILE A 61 14.18 -0.79 -15.32
N GLU A 62 13.49 0.27 -15.77
CA GLU A 62 14.02 1.19 -16.80
C GLU A 62 15.31 1.87 -16.34
N THR A 63 15.35 2.34 -15.09
CA THR A 63 16.53 2.97 -14.49
C THR A 63 17.70 1.99 -14.44
N LEU A 64 17.47 0.74 -14.03
CA LEU A 64 18.50 -0.29 -14.00
C LEU A 64 19.00 -0.62 -15.42
N ALA A 65 18.10 -0.74 -16.39
CA ALA A 65 18.46 -0.99 -17.78
C ALA A 65 19.34 0.14 -18.35
N LEU A 66 18.97 1.40 -18.08
CA LEU A 66 19.78 2.57 -18.48
C LEU A 66 21.14 2.58 -17.78
N PHE A 67 21.19 2.27 -16.49
CA PHE A 67 22.44 2.16 -15.74
C PHE A 67 23.36 1.09 -16.33
N VAL A 68 22.86 -0.13 -16.58
CA VAL A 68 23.63 -1.22 -17.19
C VAL A 68 24.13 -0.84 -18.58
N ARG A 69 23.26 -0.25 -19.42
CA ARG A 69 23.63 0.22 -20.76
C ARG A 69 24.76 1.25 -20.68
N PHE A 70 24.59 2.28 -19.85
CA PHE A 70 25.61 3.31 -19.64
C PHE A 70 26.93 2.70 -19.17
N TRP A 71 26.87 1.78 -18.20
CA TRP A 71 28.04 1.11 -17.67
C TRP A 71 28.81 0.33 -18.76
N LEU A 72 28.10 -0.41 -19.63
CA LEU A 72 28.71 -1.17 -20.72
C LEU A 72 29.31 -0.28 -21.81
N THR A 73 28.69 0.88 -22.09
CA THR A 73 29.16 1.78 -23.16
C THR A 73 30.24 2.75 -22.70
N SER A 74 30.31 3.06 -21.41
CA SER A 74 31.19 4.10 -20.87
C SER A 74 32.40 3.55 -20.11
N THR A 75 32.49 2.23 -19.89
CA THR A 75 33.66 1.62 -19.26
C THR A 75 34.67 1.20 -20.34
N PRO A 76 35.80 1.91 -20.50
CA PRO A 76 36.82 1.53 -21.48
C PRO A 76 37.39 0.16 -21.15
N ALA A 77 37.61 -0.65 -22.19
CA ALA A 77 38.23 -1.97 -22.04
C ALA A 77 39.64 -1.82 -21.48
N LEU A 78 39.93 -2.58 -20.42
CA LEU A 78 41.25 -2.57 -19.79
C LEU A 78 42.25 -3.42 -20.60
N PRO A 79 43.55 -3.07 -20.57
CA PRO A 79 44.61 -3.92 -21.11
C PRO A 79 44.51 -5.33 -20.53
N GLU A 80 44.86 -6.35 -21.33
CA GLU A 80 44.73 -7.76 -20.95
C GLU A 80 45.45 -8.10 -19.63
N SER A 81 46.59 -7.46 -19.39
CA SER A 81 47.36 -7.56 -18.13
C SER A 81 46.60 -7.09 -16.88
N ALA A 82 45.64 -6.19 -17.02
CA ALA A 82 44.84 -5.64 -15.92
C ALA A 82 43.47 -6.31 -15.76
N GLN A 83 43.05 -7.17 -16.70
CA GLN A 83 41.72 -7.78 -16.69
C GLN A 83 41.51 -8.70 -15.48
N ALA A 84 42.51 -9.51 -15.12
CA ALA A 84 42.40 -10.43 -13.98
C ALA A 84 42.22 -9.67 -12.66
N GLU A 85 43.00 -8.63 -12.42
CA GLU A 85 42.89 -7.77 -11.24
C GLU A 85 41.54 -7.02 -11.21
N ALA A 86 41.09 -6.50 -12.35
CA ALA A 86 39.81 -5.81 -12.46
C ALA A 86 38.61 -6.74 -12.18
N ARG A 87 38.65 -7.98 -12.69
CA ARG A 87 37.64 -9.02 -12.38
C ARG A 87 37.62 -9.34 -10.89
N ALA A 88 38.79 -9.54 -10.28
CA ALA A 88 38.91 -9.81 -8.85
C ALA A 88 38.33 -8.66 -7.99
N LYS A 89 38.70 -7.41 -8.29
CA LYS A 89 38.13 -6.22 -7.61
C LYS A 89 36.63 -6.06 -7.84
N GLY A 90 36.14 -6.42 -9.03
CA GLY A 90 34.70 -6.42 -9.35
C GLY A 90 33.92 -7.38 -8.46
N LEU A 91 34.43 -8.61 -8.31
CA LEU A 91 33.82 -9.63 -7.44
C LEU A 91 33.82 -9.17 -5.97
N GLN A 92 34.94 -8.64 -5.48
CA GLN A 92 35.04 -8.10 -4.12
C GLN A 92 34.04 -6.96 -3.85
N ARG A 93 33.83 -6.06 -4.83
CA ARG A 93 32.83 -4.98 -4.72
C ARG A 93 31.40 -5.54 -4.71
N TYR A 94 31.13 -6.58 -5.49
CA TYR A 94 29.83 -7.24 -5.52
C TYR A 94 29.50 -7.88 -4.18
N ASP A 95 30.41 -8.64 -3.59
CA ASP A 95 30.22 -9.26 -2.28
C ASP A 95 29.95 -8.20 -1.20
N GLY A 96 30.72 -7.10 -1.21
CA GLY A 96 30.50 -5.98 -0.30
C GLY A 96 29.13 -5.29 -0.48
N PHE A 97 28.63 -5.20 -1.72
CA PHE A 97 27.30 -4.70 -2.02
C PHE A 97 26.21 -5.65 -1.48
N VAL A 98 26.32 -6.96 -1.72
CA VAL A 98 25.36 -7.97 -1.24
C VAL A 98 25.27 -7.94 0.28
N ASP A 99 26.41 -7.87 0.97
CA ASP A 99 26.49 -7.73 2.42
C ASP A 99 25.82 -6.45 2.94
N ALA A 100 26.09 -5.31 2.29
CA ALA A 100 25.49 -4.03 2.65
C ALA A 100 23.97 -4.04 2.44
N LEU A 101 23.49 -4.64 1.35
CA LEU A 101 22.08 -4.81 1.05
C LEU A 101 21.40 -5.73 2.08
N GLY A 102 22.01 -6.87 2.42
CA GLY A 102 21.52 -7.79 3.44
C GLY A 102 21.39 -7.14 4.82
N ARG A 103 22.39 -6.35 5.23
CA ARG A 103 22.33 -5.55 6.48
C ARG A 103 21.21 -4.51 6.44
N ARG A 104 20.96 -3.88 5.30
CA ARG A 104 19.90 -2.87 5.16
C ARG A 104 18.51 -3.51 5.18
N LEU A 105 18.34 -4.66 4.53
CA LEU A 105 17.09 -5.41 4.50
C LEU A 105 16.69 -5.98 5.88
N SER A 106 17.69 -6.41 6.67
CA SER A 106 17.48 -6.95 8.02
C SER A 106 17.14 -5.89 9.08
N LYS A 107 17.46 -4.61 8.86
CA LYS A 107 17.27 -3.55 9.87
C LYS A 107 15.91 -2.86 9.86
N GLY A 108 15.24 -2.68 8.72
CA GLY A 108 13.88 -2.09 8.57
C GLY A 108 13.67 -0.66 9.16
N PRO A 109 12.56 0.07 8.84
CA PRO A 109 11.91 0.24 7.53
C PRO A 109 12.73 1.16 6.59
N LYS A 110 12.25 1.28 5.34
CA LYS A 110 13.02 1.50 4.11
C LYS A 110 12.62 2.82 3.44
N LEU A 111 13.51 3.37 2.60
CA LEU A 111 13.40 4.47 1.61
C LEU A 111 11.99 4.94 1.13
N ARG A 112 10.98 4.07 1.15
CA ARG A 112 9.57 4.39 0.84
C ARG A 112 8.95 5.46 1.74
N GLN A 113 9.46 5.67 2.96
CA GLN A 113 8.95 6.73 3.84
C GLN A 113 9.28 8.14 3.32
N GLU A 114 10.34 8.32 2.53
CA GLU A 114 10.70 9.64 1.96
C GLU A 114 9.89 10.02 0.71
N ILE A 115 9.21 9.07 0.06
CA ILE A 115 8.47 9.30 -1.19
C ILE A 115 6.95 9.49 -0.94
N ALA A 116 6.46 9.08 0.22
CA ALA A 116 5.02 9.03 0.50
C ALA A 116 4.40 10.33 1.05
N GLU A 117 5.20 11.35 1.41
CA GLU A 117 4.66 12.54 2.08
C GLU A 117 4.19 13.66 1.11
N ASP A 118 4.49 13.59 -0.18
CA ASP A 118 4.28 14.74 -1.09
C ASP A 118 3.06 14.60 -2.02
N VAL A 119 1.93 14.12 -1.50
CA VAL A 119 0.62 14.31 -2.17
C VAL A 119 -0.39 14.80 -1.13
N PRO A 120 -0.56 16.12 -0.94
CA PRO A 120 -1.70 16.63 -0.18
C PRO A 120 -2.99 16.18 -0.86
N ALA A 121 -3.88 15.56 -0.08
CA ALA A 121 -5.23 15.23 -0.53
C ALA A 121 -5.92 16.53 -1.00
N ALA A 122 -6.37 16.55 -2.26
CA ALA A 122 -7.15 17.66 -2.78
C ALA A 122 -8.37 17.90 -1.87
N PRO A 123 -8.68 19.15 -1.50
CA PRO A 123 -9.89 19.44 -0.73
C PRO A 123 -11.12 19.04 -1.55
N PRO A 124 -12.21 18.61 -0.90
CA PRO A 124 -13.47 18.38 -1.58
C PRO A 124 -13.90 19.68 -2.28
N ALA A 125 -14.28 19.56 -3.55
CA ALA A 125 -14.87 20.68 -4.29
C ALA A 125 -16.19 21.06 -3.60
N ASP A 126 -16.24 22.26 -3.03
CA ASP A 126 -17.50 22.90 -2.65
C ASP A 126 -18.30 23.16 -3.94
N THR A 127 -19.18 22.22 -4.25
CA THR A 127 -20.32 22.46 -5.14
C THR A 127 -21.51 22.80 -4.27
N ASP A 128 -21.59 24.05 -3.82
CA ASP A 128 -22.87 24.74 -3.63
C ASP A 128 -22.62 26.22 -3.32
N ASP A 129 -22.67 27.05 -4.35
CA ASP A 129 -23.22 28.40 -4.21
C ASP A 129 -23.69 28.90 -5.59
N LEU A 130 -24.94 28.58 -5.93
CA LEU A 130 -25.68 29.32 -6.96
C LEU A 130 -26.35 30.49 -6.25
N PRO A 131 -26.09 31.76 -6.64
CA PRO A 131 -26.84 32.86 -6.10
C PRO A 131 -28.25 32.84 -6.70
N VAL A 132 -29.24 32.58 -5.86
CA VAL A 132 -30.61 33.02 -6.10
C VAL A 132 -30.69 34.47 -5.63
N GLY A 133 -30.77 35.39 -6.58
CA GLY A 133 -30.96 36.82 -6.35
C GLY A 133 -31.18 37.55 -7.66
#